data_AF-A0A9P7FPW0-F1
#
_entry.id   AF-A0A9P7FPW0-F1
#
_cell.length_a   1.000
_cell.length_b   1.000
_cell.length_c   1.000
_cell.angle_alpha   90.00
_cell.angle_beta   90.00
_cell.angle_gamma   90.00
#
_symmetry.space_group_name_H-M   'P 1'
#
loop_
_entity.id
_entity.type
_entity.pdbx_description
1 polymer ?
#
loop_
_entity_poly.entity_id
_entity_poly.type
_entity_poly.pdbx_seq_one_letter_code
_entity_poly.pdbx_strand_id
1 'polypeptide(L)'
;MELLKVDTIKDFEDRVLHALMMKVYGKLWEVGNVDAFMDVWVHCLECHHYSYVIGRVLHRDLSENNLMFKIGDDKQVKGILNDWDMASW
;
A
#
# COMPACT_ATOMS: atom_id res chain seq x y z
N MET A 1 7.72 -32.99 -46.76
CA MET A 1 7.09 -32.88 -45.43
C MET A 1 7.43 -31.50 -44.91
N GLU A 2 6.55 -30.53 -45.17
CA GLU A 2 6.72 -29.15 -44.68
C GLU A 2 6.60 -29.15 -43.17
N LEU A 3 7.65 -28.68 -42.50
CA LEU A 3 7.60 -28.37 -41.08
C LEU A 3 6.70 -27.14 -40.93
N LEU A 4 5.58 -27.31 -40.23
CA LEU A 4 4.74 -26.22 -39.75
C LEU A 4 5.62 -25.18 -39.07
N LYS A 5 5.67 -23.96 -39.65
CA LYS A 5 6.13 -22.77 -38.92
C LYS A 5 5.15 -22.59 -37.77
N VAL A 6 5.55 -23.04 -36.58
CA VAL A 6 4.90 -22.62 -35.35
C VAL A 6 5.16 -21.12 -35.29
N ASP A 7 4.12 -20.34 -35.57
CA ASP A 7 4.10 -18.91 -35.33
C ASP A 7 4.56 -18.72 -33.89
N THR A 8 5.78 -18.22 -33.78
CA THR A 8 6.46 -18.05 -32.50
C THR A 8 5.57 -17.09 -31.73
N ILE A 9 5.04 -17.54 -30.58
CA ILE A 9 4.30 -16.70 -29.65
C ILE A 9 5.29 -15.62 -29.18
N LYS A 10 5.42 -14.58 -29.98
CA LYS A 10 6.12 -13.34 -29.65
C LYS A 10 5.16 -12.60 -28.74
N ASP A 11 5.59 -12.43 -27.50
CA ASP A 11 5.09 -11.50 -26.46
C ASP A 11 4.97 -12.17 -25.09
N PHE A 12 5.96 -12.99 -24.70
CA PHE A 12 6.17 -13.30 -23.28
C PHE A 12 7.13 -12.26 -22.71
N GLU A 13 6.62 -11.40 -21.83
CA GLU A 13 7.46 -10.60 -20.95
C GLU A 13 8.08 -11.50 -19.87
N ASP A 14 9.40 -11.40 -19.71
CA ASP A 14 10.11 -12.10 -18.66
C ASP A 14 9.64 -11.59 -17.28
N ARG A 15 9.17 -12.51 -16.42
CA ARG A 15 8.82 -12.16 -15.04
C ARG A 15 10.09 -12.01 -14.22
N VAL A 16 10.39 -10.78 -13.81
CA VAL A 16 11.49 -10.49 -12.89
C VAL A 16 10.97 -10.43 -11.46
N LEU A 17 11.60 -11.19 -10.56
CA LEU A 17 11.31 -11.15 -9.14
C LEU A 17 11.89 -9.87 -8.52
N HIS A 18 11.01 -9.04 -7.96
CA HIS A 18 11.38 -7.87 -7.17
C HIS A 18 10.96 -8.09 -5.71
N ALA A 19 11.84 -7.72 -4.77
CA ALA A 19 11.56 -7.80 -3.34
C ALA A 19 11.77 -6.44 -2.68
N LEU A 20 10.85 -6.06 -1.80
CA LEU A 20 10.91 -4.85 -1.00
C LEU A 20 11.03 -5.25 0.47
N MET A 21 11.96 -4.63 1.19
CA MET A 21 12.12 -4.79 2.64
C MET A 21 11.68 -3.49 3.33
N MET A 22 10.73 -3.60 4.25
CA MET A 22 10.18 -2.46 4.98
C MET A 22 10.13 -2.74 6.49
N LYS A 23 9.90 -1.68 7.28
CA LYS A 23 9.54 -1.85 8.69
C LYS A 23 8.19 -2.55 8.78
N VAL A 24 8.05 -3.44 9.77
CA VAL A 24 6.77 -4.05 10.10
C VAL A 24 5.91 -3.01 10.81
N TYR A 25 4.66 -2.88 10.37
CA TYR A 25 3.67 -1.99 10.96
C TYR A 25 2.58 -2.82 11.65
N GLY A 26 2.00 -2.27 12.72
CA GLY A 26 0.89 -2.89 13.44
C GLY A 26 -0.43 -2.54 12.78
N LYS A 27 -1.43 -3.41 12.95
CA LYS A 27 -2.78 -3.14 12.44
C LYS A 27 -3.46 -2.08 13.30
N LEU A 28 -4.34 -1.28 12.71
CA LEU A 28 -5.00 -0.18 13.41
C LEU A 28 -5.61 -0.56 14.79
N TRP A 29 -6.24 -1.74 14.90
CA TRP A 29 -6.87 -2.20 16.16
C TRP A 29 -5.89 -2.70 17.23
N GLU A 30 -4.60 -2.83 16.92
CA GLU A 30 -3.56 -3.27 17.86
C GLU A 30 -2.90 -2.11 18.61
N VAL A 31 -3.30 -0.86 18.32
CA VAL A 31 -2.72 0.38 18.88
C VAL A 31 -2.96 0.55 20.40
N GLY A 32 -3.83 -0.27 20.99
CA GLY A 32 -3.92 -0.49 22.43
C GLY A 32 -4.89 0.40 23.21
N ASN A 33 -5.30 1.56 22.67
CA ASN A 33 -6.36 2.40 23.26
C ASN A 33 -7.14 3.20 22.20
N VAL A 34 -8.32 3.68 22.60
CA VAL A 34 -9.26 4.37 21.68
C VAL A 34 -8.74 5.71 21.20
N ASP A 35 -8.08 6.49 22.07
CA ASP A 35 -7.57 7.81 21.68
C ASP A 35 -6.49 7.67 20.61
N ALA A 36 -5.53 6.77 20.82
CA ALA A 36 -4.49 6.46 19.84
C ALA A 36 -5.07 5.84 18.55
N PHE A 37 -6.14 5.06 18.63
CA PHE A 37 -6.87 4.58 17.46
C PHE A 37 -7.44 5.74 16.64
N MET A 38 -8.08 6.70 17.30
CA MET A 38 -8.64 7.87 16.61
C MET A 38 -7.55 8.70 15.94
N ASP A 39 -6.41 8.93 16.62
CA ASP A 39 -5.27 9.64 16.04
C ASP A 39 -4.71 8.94 14.80
N VAL A 40 -4.48 7.63 14.88
CA VAL A 40 -3.99 6.82 13.75
C VAL A 40 -4.97 6.83 12.60
N TRP A 41 -6.27 6.69 12.88
CA TRP A 41 -7.32 6.75 11.87
C TRP A 41 -7.30 8.10 11.12
N VAL A 42 -7.24 9.20 11.85
CA VAL A 42 -7.16 10.55 11.27
C VAL A 42 -5.90 10.70 10.41
N HIS A 43 -4.72 10.29 10.90
CA HIS A 43 -3.49 10.33 10.12
C HIS A 43 -3.61 9.59 8.78
N CYS A 44 -4.24 8.41 8.75
CA CYS A 44 -4.43 7.66 7.50
C CYS A 44 -5.39 8.38 6.54
N LEU A 45 -6.47 8.97 7.03
CA LEU A 45 -7.41 9.74 6.21
C LEU A 45 -6.78 11.04 5.68
N GLU A 46 -5.96 11.72 6.47
CA GLU A 46 -5.19 12.88 6.03
C GLU A 46 -4.20 12.49 4.94
N CYS A 47 -3.48 11.38 5.11
CA CYS A 47 -2.58 10.84 4.10
C CYS A 47 -3.33 10.58 2.78
N HIS A 48 -4.49 9.91 2.83
CA HIS A 48 -5.34 9.70 1.67
C HIS A 48 -5.79 11.02 1.04
N HIS A 49 -6.25 11.97 1.85
CA HIS A 49 -6.74 13.27 1.39
C HIS A 49 -5.65 14.06 0.66
N TYR A 50 -4.45 14.17 1.22
CA TYR A 50 -3.34 14.88 0.60
C TYR A 50 -2.84 14.17 -0.67
N SER A 51 -2.79 12.84 -0.67
CA SER A 51 -2.49 12.08 -1.89
C SER A 51 -3.46 12.39 -3.02
N TYR A 52 -4.76 12.52 -2.72
CA TYR A 52 -5.75 12.86 -3.74
C TYR A 52 -5.70 14.34 -4.16
N VAL A 53 -5.70 15.26 -3.21
CA VAL A 53 -5.81 16.71 -3.50
C VAL A 53 -4.53 17.27 -4.11
N ILE A 54 -3.37 16.89 -3.57
CA ILE A 54 -2.06 17.39 -4.00
C ILE A 54 -1.46 16.45 -5.05
N GLY A 55 -1.39 15.16 -4.71
CA GLY A 55 -0.74 14.15 -5.55
C GLY A 55 -1.56 13.74 -6.78
N ARG A 56 -2.86 14.04 -6.80
CA ARG A 56 -3.81 13.52 -7.81
C ARG A 56 -3.78 11.98 -7.87
N VAL A 57 -3.63 11.35 -6.71
CA VAL A 57 -3.62 9.89 -6.57
C VAL A 57 -4.76 9.46 -5.66
N LEU A 58 -5.66 8.64 -6.18
CA LEU A 58 -6.72 7.98 -5.42
C LEU A 58 -6.26 6.57 -5.04
N HIS A 59 -6.25 6.23 -3.74
CA HIS A 59 -5.75 4.93 -3.24
C HIS A 59 -6.59 3.73 -3.69
N ARG A 60 -7.93 3.89 -3.69
CA ARG A 60 -8.95 2.89 -4.05
C ARG A 60 -9.05 1.62 -3.21
N ASP A 61 -8.05 1.28 -2.38
CA ASP A 61 -8.13 0.13 -1.47
C ASP A 61 -8.02 0.51 0.02
N LEU A 62 -8.95 1.34 0.51
CA LEU A 62 -9.04 1.63 1.94
C LEU A 62 -9.67 0.45 2.68
N SER A 63 -8.84 -0.33 3.36
CA SER A 63 -9.25 -1.51 4.11
C SER A 63 -8.59 -1.57 5.48
N GLU A 64 -9.14 -2.41 6.37
CA GLU A 64 -8.60 -2.63 7.70
C GLU A 64 -7.16 -3.19 7.69
N ASN A 65 -6.74 -3.85 6.60
CA ASN A 65 -5.37 -4.37 6.46
C ASN A 65 -4.38 -3.31 5.95
N ASN A 66 -4.87 -2.21 5.36
CA ASN A 66 -4.06 -1.15 4.77
C ASN A 66 -3.97 0.10 5.67
N LEU A 67 -4.84 0.20 6.67
CA LEU A 67 -4.79 1.19 7.72
C LEU A 67 -3.96 0.64 8.89
N MET A 68 -2.75 1.16 9.04
CA MET A 68 -1.76 0.63 9.96
C MET A 68 -1.21 1.74 10.88
N PHE A 69 -0.44 1.33 11.89
CA PHE A 69 0.30 2.27 12.73
C PHE A 69 1.76 1.86 12.90
N LYS A 70 2.57 2.84 13.28
CA LYS A 70 3.91 2.62 13.82
C LYS A 70 4.12 3.47 15.06
N ILE A 71 4.95 2.97 15.98
CA ILE A 71 5.46 3.75 17.10
C ILE A 71 6.83 4.28 16.68
N GLY A 72 6.98 5.60 16.66
CA GLY A 72 8.24 6.26 16.37
C GLY A 72 9.23 6.19 17.54
N ASP A 73 10.49 6.53 17.28
CA ASP A 73 11.55 6.60 18.31
C ASP A 73 11.23 7.68 19.37
N ASP A 74 10.42 8.67 18.99
CA ASP A 74 9.81 9.70 19.84
C ASP A 74 8.65 9.19 20.71
N LYS A 75 8.34 7.89 20.66
CA LYS A 75 7.17 7.22 21.25
C LYS A 75 5.83 7.74 20.73
N GLN A 76 5.82 8.49 19.64
CA GLN A 76 4.58 8.94 19.02
C GLN A 76 4.01 7.85 18.13
N VAL A 77 2.70 7.67 18.21
CA VAL A 77 1.95 6.78 17.32
C VAL A 77 1.63 7.53 16.04
N LYS A 78 1.95 6.95 14.88
CA LYS A 78 1.69 7.54 13.56
C LYS A 78 0.89 6.58 12.70
N GLY A 79 -0.12 7.10 12.00
CA GLY A 79 -0.85 6.35 11.00
C GLY A 79 -0.04 6.13 9.73
N ILE A 80 -0.25 4.96 9.13
CA ILE A 80 0.40 4.52 7.89
C ILE A 80 -0.71 3.98 6.99
N LEU A 81 -0.82 4.57 5.79
CA LEU A 81 -1.66 4.06 4.72
C LEU A 81 -0.79 3.24 3.75
N ASN A 82 -0.97 1.93 3.77
CA ASN A 82 -0.19 0.95 3.01
C ASN A 82 -0.95 0.45 1.77
N ASP A 83 -0.21 -0.19 0.86
CA ASP A 83 -0.75 -0.92 -0.31
C ASP A 83 -1.38 -0.05 -1.41
N TRP A 84 -0.53 0.66 -2.14
CA TRP A 84 -0.91 1.61 -3.19
C TRP A 84 -0.98 0.99 -4.60
N ASP A 85 -0.88 -0.33 -4.74
CA ASP A 85 -0.85 -1.01 -6.05
C ASP A 85 -2.16 -0.85 -6.84
N MET A 86 -3.28 -0.72 -6.12
CA MET A 86 -4.60 -0.41 -6.65
C MET A 86 -4.83 1.08 -6.87
N ALA A 87 -3.85 1.96 -6.68
CA ALA A 87 -4.05 3.40 -6.87
C ALA A 87 -4.35 3.78 -8.34
N SER A 88 -4.94 4.96 -8.55
CA SER A 88 -5.17 5.56 -9.87
C SER A 88 -5.02 7.07 -9.86
N TRP A 89 -4.76 7.66 -11.03
CA TRP A 89 -4.62 9.09 -11.28
C TRP A 89 -5.85 9.66 -12.00
#